data_AF-A0A962V2S2-F1
#
_entry.id   AF-A0A962V2S2-F1
#
_cell.length_a   1.000
_cell.length_b   1.000
_cell.length_c   1.000
_cell.angle_alpha   90.00
_cell.angle_beta   90.00
_cell.angle_gamma   90.00
#
_symmetry.space_group_name_H-M   'P 1'
#
loop_
_entity.id
_entity.type
_entity.pdbx_description
1 polymer ?
#
loop_
_entity_poly.entity_id
_entity_poly.type
_entity_poly.pdbx_seq_one_letter_code
_entity_poly.pdbx_strand_id
1 'polypeptide(L)'
;MSASELPTGLPVPDDDGAAAHLPGSRLPKVTLAATDGRMINIGAMTGRVVIYIYPMTSRPGVPLPENWDEIPGARGCTPQSCQFRDHYA
;
A
#
# COMPACT_ATOMS: atom_id res chain seq x y z
N MET A 1 14.08 16.50 1.10
CA MET A 1 12.77 16.31 0.45
C MET A 1 11.86 15.64 1.45
N SER A 2 10.71 16.25 1.73
CA SER A 2 9.73 15.72 2.68
C SER A 2 9.16 14.39 2.16
N ALA A 3 8.88 13.42 3.04
CA ALA A 3 8.26 12.14 2.68
C ALA A 3 6.82 12.27 2.16
N SER A 4 6.29 13.50 2.13
CA SER A 4 4.90 13.85 1.83
C SER A 4 4.72 14.53 0.47
N GLU A 5 5.80 14.92 -0.21
CA GLU A 5 5.75 15.61 -1.51
C GLU A 5 5.98 14.63 -2.65
N LEU A 6 5.09 14.67 -3.64
CA LEU A 6 5.17 13.85 -4.85
C LEU A 6 5.78 14.64 -6.00
N PRO A 7 6.63 14.01 -6.84
CA PRO A 7 7.05 14.59 -8.11
C PRO A 7 5.84 14.96 -8.98
N THR A 8 5.96 16.07 -9.72
CA THR A 8 4.98 16.44 -10.74
C THR A 8 5.08 15.52 -11.96
N GLY A 9 3.96 15.24 -12.61
CA GLY A 9 3.94 14.49 -13.88
C GLY A 9 4.01 12.97 -13.74
N LEU A 10 3.76 12.42 -12.55
CA LEU A 10 3.63 10.97 -12.38
C LEU A 10 2.42 10.44 -13.17
N PRO A 11 2.54 9.25 -13.80
CA PRO A 11 1.43 8.64 -14.49
C PRO A 11 0.33 8.22 -13.50
N VAL A 12 -0.92 8.43 -13.90
CA VAL A 12 -2.09 8.07 -13.12
C VAL A 12 -2.48 6.63 -13.49
N PRO A 13 -2.78 5.74 -12.51
CA PRO A 13 -3.33 4.43 -12.81
C PRO A 13 -4.67 4.55 -13.53
N ASP A 14 -4.83 3.79 -14.61
CA ASP A 14 -6.13 3.62 -15.27
C ASP A 14 -6.97 2.61 -14.47
N ASP A 15 -8.23 2.95 -14.20
CA ASP A 15 -9.18 2.00 -13.62
C ASP A 15 -9.70 1.06 -14.72
N ASP A 16 -9.16 -0.16 -14.75
CA ASP A 16 -9.53 -1.21 -15.70
C ASP A 16 -10.79 -2.01 -15.28
N GLY A 17 -11.35 -1.73 -14.10
CA GLY A 17 -12.52 -2.43 -13.56
C GLY A 17 -12.27 -3.87 -13.13
N ALA A 18 -11.05 -4.40 -13.20
CA ALA A 18 -10.75 -5.81 -12.88
C ALA A 18 -11.10 -6.15 -11.42
N ALA A 19 -11.01 -5.17 -10.52
CA ALA A 19 -11.29 -5.31 -9.10
C ALA A 19 -12.76 -5.03 -8.71
N ALA A 20 -13.66 -4.70 -9.65
CA ALA A 20 -15.03 -4.28 -9.35
C ALA A 20 -15.88 -5.35 -8.63
N HIS A 21 -15.48 -6.62 -8.69
CA HIS A 21 -16.14 -7.74 -8.03
C HIS A 21 -15.74 -7.91 -6.54
N LEU A 22 -14.70 -7.20 -6.08
CA LEU A 22 -14.16 -7.35 -4.72
C LEU A 22 -15.01 -6.69 -3.62
N PRO A 23 -15.64 -5.52 -3.80
CA PRO A 23 -16.51 -4.95 -2.78
C PRO A 23 -17.63 -5.91 -2.35
N GLY A 24 -17.81 -6.10 -1.05
CA GLY A 24 -18.78 -7.04 -0.48
C GLY A 24 -18.32 -8.51 -0.46
N SER A 25 -17.23 -8.86 -1.15
CA SER A 25 -16.64 -10.20 -1.08
C SER A 25 -15.99 -10.46 0.28
N ARG A 26 -15.97 -11.72 0.70
CA ARG A 26 -15.24 -12.14 1.90
C ARG A 26 -13.75 -12.28 1.58
N LEU A 27 -12.90 -11.69 2.41
CA LEU A 27 -11.46 -11.90 2.33
C LEU A 27 -11.13 -13.39 2.59
N PRO A 28 -10.37 -14.06 1.71
CA PRO A 28 -9.99 -15.47 1.92
C PRO A 28 -9.17 -15.66 3.19
N LYS A 29 -9.28 -16.86 3.78
CA LYS A 29 -8.42 -17.28 4.90
C LYS A 29 -7.00 -17.53 4.37
N VAL A 30 -6.14 -16.53 4.50
CA VAL A 30 -4.72 -16.61 4.15
C VAL A 30 -3.89 -16.42 5.42
N THR A 31 -2.96 -17.34 5.66
CA THR A 31 -2.05 -17.27 6.80
C THR A 31 -0.67 -16.79 6.35
N LEU A 32 -0.18 -15.70 6.91
CA LEU A 32 1.10 -15.09 6.58
C LEU A 32 2.00 -15.03 7.82
N ALA A 33 3.32 -15.16 7.63
CA ALA A 33 4.29 -14.98 8.70
C ALA A 33 4.49 -13.49 8.99
N ALA A 34 4.40 -13.11 10.25
CA ALA A 34 4.76 -11.78 10.75
C ALA A 34 6.26 -11.69 11.04
N THR A 35 6.77 -10.47 11.16
CA THR A 35 8.19 -10.18 11.44
C THR A 35 8.66 -10.65 12.81
N ASP A 36 7.74 -11.00 13.71
CA ASP A 36 8.01 -11.55 15.03
C ASP A 36 7.85 -13.08 15.10
N GLY A 37 7.68 -13.74 13.95
CA GLY A 37 7.53 -15.18 13.84
C GLY A 37 6.11 -15.70 14.10
N ARG A 38 5.14 -14.85 14.44
CA ARG A 38 3.74 -15.27 14.57
C ARG A 38 3.11 -15.53 13.20
N MET A 39 2.18 -16.48 13.14
CA MET A 39 1.36 -16.72 11.96
C MET A 39 0.03 -15.96 12.09
N ILE A 40 -0.27 -15.10 11.12
CA ILE A 40 -1.48 -14.25 11.12
C ILE A 40 -2.43 -14.72 10.02
N ASN A 41 -3.67 -15.05 10.38
CA ASN A 41 -4.73 -15.31 9.41
C ASN A 41 -5.52 -14.04 9.13
N ILE A 42 -5.29 -13.41 7.97
CA ILE A 42 -5.92 -12.12 7.62
C ILE A 42 -7.44 -12.25 7.41
N GLY A 43 -7.91 -13.40 6.93
CA GLY A 43 -9.33 -13.66 6.70
C GLY A 43 -10.12 -13.97 7.98
N ALA A 44 -9.44 -14.13 9.12
CA ALA A 44 -10.05 -14.36 10.43
C ALA A 44 -10.03 -13.13 11.33
N MET A 45 -9.45 -12.01 10.88
CA MET A 45 -9.42 -10.77 11.66
C MET A 45 -10.83 -10.19 11.85
N THR A 46 -11.08 -9.63 13.03
CA THR A 46 -12.36 -9.01 13.36
C THR A 46 -12.24 -7.50 13.44
N GLY A 47 -13.35 -6.78 13.24
CA GLY A 47 -13.38 -5.32 13.22
C GLY A 47 -12.94 -4.71 11.89
N ARG A 48 -12.58 -3.43 11.90
CA ARG A 48 -12.08 -2.72 10.72
C ARG A 48 -10.59 -2.98 10.56
N VAL A 49 -10.22 -3.59 9.45
CA VAL A 49 -8.83 -3.91 9.10
C VAL A 49 -8.42 -3.08 7.88
N VAL A 50 -7.26 -2.45 7.95
CA VAL A 50 -6.61 -1.77 6.82
C VAL A 50 -5.34 -2.53 6.48
N ILE A 51 -5.23 -3.01 5.25
CA ILE A 51 -4.08 -3.81 4.78
C ILE A 51 -3.31 -2.98 3.74
N TYR A 52 -2.02 -2.79 3.99
CA TYR A 52 -1.11 -2.15 3.05
C TYR A 52 -0.36 -3.23 2.28
N ILE A 53 -0.44 -3.18 0.95
CA ILE A 53 0.27 -4.09 0.03
C ILE A 53 1.17 -3.22 -0.84
N TYR A 54 2.46 -3.46 -0.80
CA TYR A 54 3.43 -2.70 -1.57
C TYR A 54 4.61 -3.60 -1.97
N PRO A 55 5.24 -3.34 -3.12
CA PRO A 55 6.33 -4.16 -3.65
C PRO A 55 7.65 -4.00 -2.87
N MET A 56 7.93 -2.82 -2.31
CA MET A 56 9.13 -2.57 -1.51
C MET A 56 8.97 -1.41 -0.52
N THR A 57 9.75 -1.44 0.56
CA THR A 57 9.94 -0.30 1.47
C THR A 57 11.18 0.49 1.04
N SER A 58 11.01 1.76 0.64
CA SER A 58 12.13 2.66 0.32
C SER A 58 13.01 2.91 1.54
N ARG A 59 14.32 3.09 1.34
CA ARG A 59 15.28 3.41 2.41
C ARG A 59 15.91 4.79 2.18
N PRO A 60 16.10 5.62 3.22
CA PRO A 60 16.78 6.90 3.08
C PRO A 60 18.17 6.76 2.43
N GLY A 61 18.48 7.62 1.47
CA GLY A 61 19.77 7.63 0.77
C GLY A 61 19.98 6.49 -0.25
N VAL A 62 19.01 5.58 -0.41
CA VAL A 62 19.06 4.52 -1.42
C VAL A 62 18.17 4.92 -2.60
N PRO A 63 18.70 4.96 -3.85
CA PRO A 63 17.87 5.24 -5.01
C PRO A 63 16.80 4.16 -5.18
N LEU A 64 15.65 4.56 -5.70
CA LEU A 64 14.61 3.62 -6.12
C LEU A 64 15.10 2.80 -7.33
N PRO A 65 14.49 1.64 -7.60
CA PRO A 65 14.74 0.92 -8.85
C PRO A 65 14.55 1.82 -10.06
N GLU A 66 15.27 1.52 -11.14
CA GLU A 66 15.10 2.20 -12.43
C GLU A 66 13.63 2.13 -12.88
N ASN A 67 13.14 3.24 -13.45
CA ASN A 67 11.77 3.41 -13.96
C ASN A 67 10.66 3.25 -12.90
N TRP A 68 10.97 3.32 -11.60
CA TRP A 68 9.95 3.25 -10.55
C TRP A 68 8.87 4.32 -10.67
N ASP A 69 9.29 5.55 -11.01
CA ASP A 69 8.39 6.69 -11.15
C ASP A 69 7.53 6.62 -12.44
N GLU A 70 7.85 5.69 -13.34
CA GLU A 70 7.06 5.41 -14.55
C GLU A 70 5.92 4.42 -14.30
N ILE A 71 5.95 3.68 -13.19
CA ILE A 71 4.89 2.74 -12.82
C ILE A 71 3.70 3.53 -12.26
N PRO A 72 2.52 3.52 -12.90
CA PRO A 72 1.36 4.25 -12.42
C PRO A 72 1.01 3.87 -10.99
N GLY A 73 0.92 4.87 -10.10
CA GLY A 73 0.55 4.68 -8.69
C GLY A 73 1.63 4.08 -7.78
N ALA A 74 2.85 3.82 -8.27
CA ALA A 74 3.94 3.30 -7.43
C ALA A 74 4.47 4.33 -6.40
N ARG A 75 4.19 5.61 -6.63
CA ARG A 75 4.47 6.73 -5.72
C ARG A 75 3.19 7.17 -5.02
N GLY A 76 3.28 7.52 -3.73
CA GLY A 76 2.17 8.14 -2.98
C GLY A 76 1.60 7.34 -1.83
N CYS A 77 1.87 6.04 -1.76
CA CYS A 77 1.35 5.19 -0.68
C CYS A 77 1.81 5.65 0.72
N THR A 78 3.07 6.05 0.88
CA THR A 78 3.61 6.57 2.15
C THR A 78 2.98 7.92 2.54
N PRO A 79 2.98 8.97 1.67
CA PRO A 79 2.24 10.21 1.95
C PRO A 79 0.78 9.99 2.34
N GLN A 80 0.06 9.13 1.62
CA GLN A 80 -1.35 8.84 1.89
C GLN A 80 -1.55 8.14 3.24
N SER A 81 -0.69 7.17 3.56
CA SER A 81 -0.71 6.48 4.86
C SER A 81 -0.42 7.43 6.02
N CYS A 82 0.56 8.32 5.85
CA CYS A 82 0.86 9.38 6.81
C CYS A 82 -0.32 10.34 6.96
N GLN A 83 -0.99 10.73 5.88
CA GLN A 83 -2.19 11.56 5.97
C GLN A 83 -3.31 10.89 6.75
N PHE A 84 -3.56 9.58 6.55
CA PHE A 84 -4.53 8.86 7.39
C PHE A 84 -4.13 8.92 8.87
N ARG A 85 -2.87 8.63 9.21
CA ARG A 85 -2.39 8.75 10.60
C ARG A 85 -2.63 10.17 11.14
N ASP A 86 -2.21 11.19 10.41
CA ASP A 86 -2.21 12.59 10.86
C ASP A 86 -3.64 13.16 10.95
N HIS A 87 -4.59 12.67 10.14
CA HIS A 87 -6.01 13.06 10.21
C HIS A 87 -6.74 12.53 11.45
N TYR A 88 -6.26 11.43 12.03
CA TYR A 88 -6.86 10.77 13.19
C TYR A 88 -6.00 10.88 14.46
N ALA A 89 -4.94 11.70 14.42
CA ALA A 89 -4.06 11.99 15.56
C ALA A 89 -4.61 13.10 16.46
#